data_AF-A0A7X7A1A6-F1
#
_entry.id   AF-A0A7X7A1A6-F1
#
_cell.length_a   1.000
_cell.length_b   1.000
_cell.length_c   1.000
_cell.angle_alpha   90.00
_cell.angle_beta   90.00
_cell.angle_gamma   90.00
#
_symmetry.space_group_name_H-M   'P 1'
#
loop_
_entity.id
_entity.type
_entity.pdbx_description
1 polymer ?
#
loop_
_entity_poly.entity_id
_entity_poly.type
_entity_poly.pdbx_seq_one_letter_code
_entity_poly.pdbx_strand_id
1 'polypeptide(L)'
;MPSINNKVILFFVFIGLIFLTGIASAQIPDEINTSLKSGNAKTLSDFFNQNVELVVPGSDNVYSKAQAQQIMSDFFSNHQPQG
;
A
#
# COMPACT_ATOMS: atom_id res chain seq x y z
N MET A 1 -4.92 2.84 -54.41
CA MET A 1 -4.86 2.66 -52.94
C MET A 1 -3.40 2.42 -52.57
N PRO A 2 -2.77 3.24 -51.73
CA PRO A 2 -1.36 3.02 -51.39
C PRO A 2 -1.21 1.78 -50.51
N SER A 3 -0.28 0.87 -50.86
CA SER A 3 0.05 -0.29 -50.01
C SER A 3 1.07 0.12 -48.95
N ILE A 4 0.74 -0.10 -47.69
CA ILE A 4 1.62 0.22 -46.56
C ILE A 4 2.71 -0.86 -46.45
N ASN A 5 3.96 -0.46 -46.25
CA ASN A 5 5.12 -1.35 -46.19
C ASN A 5 5.19 -2.08 -44.82
N ASN A 6 5.44 -3.39 -44.84
CA ASN A 6 5.56 -4.21 -43.63
C ASN A 6 6.60 -3.68 -42.64
N LYS A 7 7.68 -3.04 -43.11
CA LYS A 7 8.68 -2.40 -42.23
C LYS A 7 8.12 -1.23 -41.43
N VAL A 8 7.19 -0.48 -42.03
CA VAL A 8 6.50 0.64 -41.37
C VAL A 8 5.57 0.10 -40.29
N ILE A 9 4.85 -0.99 -40.57
CA ILE A 9 4.00 -1.66 -39.58
C ILE A 9 4.83 -2.17 -38.40
N LEU A 10 5.95 -2.86 -38.67
CA LEU A 10 6.87 -3.35 -37.63
C LEU A 10 7.45 -2.21 -36.78
N PHE A 11 7.75 -1.06 -37.38
CA PHE A 11 8.23 0.12 -36.65
C PHE A 11 7.17 0.66 -35.69
N PHE A 12 5.92 0.80 -36.13
CA PHE A 12 4.83 1.25 -35.25
C PHE A 12 4.49 0.23 -34.15
N VAL A 13 4.57 -1.07 -34.45
CA VAL A 13 4.42 -2.14 -33.43
C VAL A 13 5.54 -2.06 -32.39
N PHE A 14 6.78 -1.86 -32.83
CA PHE A 14 7.94 -1.73 -31.93
C PHE A 14 7.83 -0.49 -31.03
N ILE A 15 7.38 0.65 -31.56
CA ILE A 15 7.08 1.85 -30.75
C ILE A 15 5.95 1.58 -29.76
N GLY A 16 4.88 0.92 -30.18
CA GLY A 16 3.76 0.57 -29.30
C GLY A 16 4.16 -0.33 -28.13
N LEU A 17 5.12 -1.24 -28.33
CA LEU A 17 5.65 -2.12 -27.28
C LEU A 17 6.45 -1.37 -26.20
N ILE A 18 7.09 -0.25 -26.53
CA ILE A 18 7.83 0.58 -25.56
C ILE A 18 6.86 1.29 -24.59
N PHE A 19 5.65 1.63 -25.02
CA PHE A 19 4.64 2.26 -24.16
C PHE A 19 3.95 1.29 -23.18
N LEU A 20 4.15 -0.02 -23.33
CA LEU A 20 3.57 -1.03 -22.44
C LEU A 20 4.38 -1.25 -21.15
N THR A 21 5.60 -0.71 -21.05
CA THR A 21 6.41 -0.79 -19.82
C THR A 21 6.01 0.31 -18.83
N GLY A 22 4.73 0.33 -18.43
CA GLY A 22 4.32 1.08 -17.25
C GLY A 22 4.89 0.38 -16.02
N ILE A 23 5.86 1.00 -15.35
CA ILE A 23 6.38 0.51 -14.08
C ILE A 23 5.27 0.69 -13.03
N ALA A 24 4.50 -0.36 -12.77
CA ALA A 24 3.62 -0.42 -11.62
C ALA A 24 4.47 -0.58 -10.37
N SER A 25 4.98 0.53 -9.83
CA SER A 25 5.55 0.54 -8.49
C SER A 25 4.42 0.38 -7.49
N ALA A 26 4.42 -0.71 -6.72
CA ALA A 26 3.55 -0.84 -5.56
C ALA A 26 3.97 0.22 -4.52
N GLN A 27 3.34 1.39 -4.59
CA GLN A 27 3.56 2.47 -3.63
C GLN A 27 2.87 2.08 -2.33
N ILE A 28 3.58 2.14 -1.21
CA ILE A 28 2.95 2.10 0.12
C ILE A 28 2.18 3.41 0.28
N PRO A 29 0.87 3.39 0.59
CA PRO A 29 0.09 4.61 0.79
C PRO A 29 0.70 5.53 1.87
N ASP A 30 0.84 6.81 1.56
CA ASP A 30 1.41 7.82 2.48
C ASP A 30 0.58 7.97 3.77
N GLU A 31 -0.71 7.60 3.73
CA GLU A 31 -1.57 7.61 4.92
C GLU A 31 -1.13 6.62 5.99
N ILE A 32 -0.46 5.51 5.62
CA ILE A 32 0.08 4.55 6.60
C ILE A 32 1.14 5.25 7.44
N ASN A 33 2.10 5.90 6.78
CA ASN A 33 3.18 6.64 7.44
C ASN A 33 2.61 7.78 8.30
N THR A 34 1.67 8.55 7.76
CA THR A 34 1.03 9.65 8.47
C THR A 34 0.26 9.17 9.70
N SER A 35 -0.45 8.05 9.59
CA SER A 35 -1.23 7.47 10.71
C SER A 35 -0.33 6.95 11.82
N LEU A 36 0.83 6.37 11.48
CA LEU A 36 1.84 5.95 12.47
C LEU A 36 2.43 7.17 13.21
N LYS A 37 2.82 8.22 12.48
CA LYS A 37 3.40 9.43 13.07
C LYS A 37 2.43 10.21 13.94
N SER A 38 1.15 10.20 13.58
CA SER A 38 0.09 10.91 14.32
C SER A 38 -0.56 10.06 15.41
N GLY A 39 -0.26 8.76 15.50
CA GLY A 39 -0.95 7.84 16.39
C GLY A 39 -2.43 7.62 16.04
N ASN A 40 -2.81 7.82 14.78
CA ASN A 40 -4.20 7.66 14.33
C ASN A 40 -4.50 6.18 14.00
N ALA A 41 -4.79 5.39 15.03
CA ALA A 41 -5.13 3.97 14.89
C ALA A 41 -6.36 3.72 14.00
N LYS A 42 -7.32 4.66 13.97
CA LYS A 42 -8.54 4.52 13.16
C LYS A 42 -8.24 4.57 11.67
N THR A 43 -7.44 5.53 11.21
CA THR A 43 -7.03 5.60 9.79
C THR A 43 -6.02 4.51 9.46
N LEU A 44 -5.15 4.14 10.40
CA LEU A 44 -4.22 3.02 10.18
C LEU A 44 -4.95 1.69 9.94
N SER A 45 -6.05 1.44 10.64
CA SER A 45 -6.80 0.18 10.52
C SER A 45 -7.46 -0.01 9.16
N ASP A 46 -7.65 1.05 8.38
CA ASP A 46 -8.17 0.97 7.02
C ASP A 46 -7.26 0.11 6.11
N PHE A 47 -5.97 0.01 6.44
CA PHE A 47 -4.97 -0.78 5.73
C PHE A 47 -4.75 -2.18 6.31
N PHE A 48 -5.44 -2.55 7.40
CA PHE A 48 -5.32 -3.87 8.00
C PHE A 48 -6.09 -4.93 7.20
N ASN A 49 -5.51 -6.13 7.12
CA ASN A 49 -6.22 -7.34 6.75
C ASN A 49 -7.28 -7.69 7.81
N GLN A 50 -8.20 -8.59 7.47
CA GLN A 50 -9.23 -9.05 8.41
C GLN A 50 -8.63 -9.68 9.69
N ASN A 51 -7.50 -10.35 9.54
CA ASN A 51 -6.70 -10.90 10.63
C ASN A 51 -5.29 -10.29 10.57
N VAL A 52 -4.81 -9.80 11.69
CA VAL A 52 -3.52 -9.12 11.85
C VAL A 52 -2.75 -9.81 12.95
N GLU A 53 -1.57 -10.34 12.62
CA GLU A 53 -0.58 -10.69 13.64
C GLU A 53 -0.01 -9.40 14.22
N LEU A 54 -0.19 -9.21 15.53
CA LEU A 54 0.19 -7.98 16.21
C LEU A 54 1.08 -8.30 17.41
N VAL A 55 2.31 -7.78 17.34
CA VAL A 55 3.31 -7.90 18.39
C VAL A 55 3.62 -6.51 18.94
N VAL A 56 3.18 -6.25 20.16
CA VAL A 56 3.46 -5.04 20.95
C VAL A 56 3.76 -5.45 22.40
N PRO A 57 4.36 -4.59 23.24
CA PRO A 57 4.58 -4.93 24.64
C PRO A 57 3.27 -5.37 25.33
N GLY A 58 3.26 -6.62 25.82
CA GLY A 58 2.09 -7.23 26.47
C GLY A 58 1.09 -7.92 25.55
N SER A 59 1.30 -7.93 24.23
CA SER A 59 0.43 -8.59 23.26
C SER A 59 1.24 -9.23 22.14
N ASP A 60 1.04 -10.52 21.94
CA ASP A 60 1.64 -11.30 20.86
C ASP A 60 0.62 -12.36 20.43
N ASN A 61 -0.18 -12.03 19.39
CA ASN A 61 -1.23 -12.90 18.88
C ASN A 61 -1.76 -12.43 17.51
N VAL A 62 -2.66 -13.20 16.91
CA VAL A 62 -3.46 -12.82 15.75
C VAL A 62 -4.82 -12.28 16.21
N TYR A 63 -5.17 -11.09 15.74
CA TYR A 63 -6.39 -10.37 16.10
C TYR A 63 -7.22 -10.03 14.88
N SER A 64 -8.53 -9.87 15.05
CA SER A 64 -9.37 -9.27 14.01
C SER A 64 -8.98 -7.81 13.77
N LYS A 65 -9.27 -7.26 12.58
CA LYS A 65 -9.07 -5.83 12.25
C LYS A 65 -9.58 -4.90 13.34
N ALA A 66 -10.79 -5.15 13.86
CA ALA A 66 -11.40 -4.33 14.90
C ALA A 66 -10.64 -4.38 16.24
N GLN A 67 -10.22 -5.58 16.65
CA GLN A 67 -9.40 -5.76 17.85
C GLN A 67 -8.02 -5.13 17.70
N ALA A 68 -7.37 -5.32 16.55
CA ALA A 68 -6.06 -4.73 16.25
C ALA A 68 -6.13 -3.19 16.28
N GLN A 69 -7.20 -2.58 15.75
CA GLN A 69 -7.43 -1.14 15.87
C GLN A 69 -7.50 -0.69 17.33
N GLN A 70 -8.24 -1.43 18.17
CA GLN A 70 -8.40 -1.08 19.59
C GLN A 70 -7.06 -1.19 20.32
N ILE A 71 -6.33 -2.29 20.16
CA ILE A 71 -5.00 -2.48 20.75
C ILE A 71 -4.05 -1.37 20.33
N MET A 72 -4.08 -0.98 19.05
CA MET A 72 -3.22 0.08 18.54
C MET A 72 -3.59 1.47 19.07
N SER A 73 -4.88 1.73 19.28
CA SER A 73 -5.36 2.94 19.94
C SER A 73 -4.84 3.03 21.38
N ASP A 74 -4.90 1.93 22.11
CA ASP A 74 -4.39 1.84 23.48
C ASP A 74 -2.86 1.98 23.51
N PHE A 75 -2.18 1.35 22.54
CA PHE A 75 -0.72 1.43 22.40
C PHE A 75 -0.26 2.87 22.16
N PHE A 76 -0.84 3.60 21.20
CA PHE A 76 -0.49 5.00 20.92
C PHE A 76 -0.85 5.95 22.06
N SER A 77 -1.92 5.66 22.80
CA SER A 77 -2.30 6.44 23.98
C SER A 77 -1.26 6.30 25.11
N ASN A 78 -0.72 5.10 25.29
CA ASN A 78 0.32 4.82 26.28
C ASN A 78 1.74 5.17 25.80
N HIS A 79 1.95 5.21 24.49
CA HIS A 79 3.24 5.49 23.84
C HIS A 79 3.04 6.52 22.73
N GLN A 80 2.88 7.79 23.11
CA GLN A 80 2.66 8.86 22.14
C GLN A 80 3.78 8.91 21.10
N PRO A 81 3.46 8.80 19.79
CA PRO A 81 4.46 8.89 18.74
C PRO A 81 5.15 10.26 18.73
N GLN A 82 6.47 10.27 18.54
CA GLN A 82 7.26 11.47 18.27
C GLN A 82 7.59 11.45 16.77
N GLY A 83 6.84 12.24 15.99
CA GLY A 83 6.87 12.23 14.52
C GLY A 83 8.08 12.85 13.86
#